data_AF-A0A2M6VIQ0-F1
#
_entry.id   AF-A0A2M6VIQ0-F1
#
_cell.length_a   1.000
_cell.length_b   1.000
_cell.length_c   1.000
_cell.angle_alpha   90.00
_cell.angle_beta   90.00
_cell.angle_gamma   90.00
#
_symmetry.space_group_name_H-M   'P 1'
#
loop_
_entity.id
_entity.type
_entity.pdbx_description
1 polymer ?
#
loop_
_entity_poly.entity_id
_entity_poly.type
_entity_poly.pdbx_seq_one_letter_code
_entity_poly.pdbx_strand_id
1 'polypeptide(L)' 'MPEIYQRPFVATLAQRFAADQPLIQVLAGPRQVGKTTGVRQLMAQGAWPHHYANADDVLVSDRNWLFAYSRTY' A
#
# COMPACT_ATOMS: atom_id res chain seq x y z
N MET A 1 13.83 19.09 12.39
CA MET A 1 13.49 17.96 11.52
C MET A 1 12.03 18.13 11.13
N PRO A 2 11.65 18.08 9.83
CA PRO A 2 10.23 18.16 9.49
C PRO A 2 9.53 16.94 10.06
N GLU A 3 8.50 17.13 10.87
CA GLU A 3 7.61 16.04 11.29
C GLU A 3 6.88 15.55 10.04
N ILE A 4 7.21 14.33 9.60
CA ILE A 4 6.51 13.69 8.48
C ILE A 4 5.11 13.38 8.99
N TYR A 5 4.14 14.20 8.59
CA TYR A 5 2.74 14.00 8.97
C TYR A 5 2.24 12.63 8.47
N GLN A 6 1.92 11.76 9.41
CA GLN A 6 1.36 10.44 9.14
C GLN A 6 -0.16 10.50 9.13
N ARG A 7 -0.79 9.91 8.10
CA ARG A 7 -2.25 9.83 8.05
C ARG A 7 -2.75 8.94 9.20
N PRO A 8 -3.80 9.33 9.95
CA PRO A 8 -4.27 8.56 11.12
C PRO A 8 -4.63 7.10 10.80
N PHE A 9 -5.15 6.83 9.60
CA PHE A 9 -5.50 5.48 9.18
C PHE A 9 -4.30 4.54 9.02
N VAL A 10 -3.07 5.07 8.89
CA VAL A 10 -1.85 4.26 8.74
C VAL A 10 -1.59 3.45 10.01
N ALA A 11 -1.74 4.07 11.19
CA ALA A 11 -1.60 3.37 12.47
C ALA A 11 -2.65 2.26 12.61
N THR A 12 -3.89 2.54 12.22
CA THR A 12 -4.98 1.54 12.22
C THR A 12 -4.68 0.36 11.29
N LEU A 13 -4.15 0.62 10.09
CA LEU A 13 -3.79 -0.45 9.16
C LEU A 13 -2.63 -1.29 9.69
N ALA A 14 -1.59 -0.66 10.24
CA ALA A 14 -0.46 -1.36 10.84
C ALA A 14 -0.91 -2.32 11.95
N GLN A 15 -1.79 -1.85 12.84
CA GLN A 15 -2.36 -2.69 13.90
C GLN A 15 -3.16 -3.87 13.34
N ARG A 16 -3.94 -3.67 12.27
CA ARG A 16 -4.75 -4.73 11.65
C ARG A 16 -3.92 -5.76 10.92
N PHE A 17 -2.81 -5.36 10.30
CA PHE A 17 -1.86 -6.28 9.67
C PHE A 17 -1.02 -7.06 10.69
N ALA A 18 -0.83 -6.52 11.89
CA ALA A 18 -0.15 -7.21 13.00
C ALA A 18 -1.05 -8.20 13.77
N ALA A 19 -2.33 -8.34 13.40
CA ALA A 19 -3.21 -9.33 13.98
C ALA A 19 -2.81 -10.76 13.56
N ASP A 20 -3.09 -11.75 14.41
CA ASP A 20 -2.77 -13.17 14.18
C ASP A 20 -3.36 -13.70 12.86
N GLN A 21 -4.53 -13.18 12.45
CA GLN A 21 -5.19 -13.50 11.18
C GLN A 21 -5.64 -12.20 10.49
N PRO A 22 -4.77 -11.56 9.71
CA PRO A 22 -5.07 -10.27 9.12
C PRO A 22 -6.09 -10.41 7.98
N LEU A 23 -7.16 -9.61 8.03
CA LEU A 23 -8.19 -9.56 6.99
C LEU A 23 -7.78 -8.63 5.84
N ILE A 24 -8.43 -8.78 4.68
CA ILE A 24 -8.30 -7.83 3.57
C ILE A 24 -8.78 -6.44 4.02
N GLN A 25 -7.92 -5.44 3.84
CA GLN A 25 -8.22 -4.05 4.20
C GLN A 25 -8.68 -3.27 2.97
N VAL A 26 -9.88 -2.69 3.03
CA VAL A 26 -10.43 -1.83 1.98
C VAL A 26 -10.40 -0.38 2.45
N LEU A 27 -9.64 0.47 1.76
CA LEU A 27 -9.65 1.92 1.99
C LEU A 27 -10.63 2.61 1.04
N ALA A 28 -11.82 2.91 1.53
CA ALA A 28 -12.80 3.74 0.82
C ALA A 28 -12.73 5.21 1.27
N GLY A 29 -12.98 6.15 0.35
CA GLY A 29 -13.06 7.58 0.67
C GLY A 29 -12.98 8.48 -0.57
N PRO A 30 -13.24 9.79 -0.44
CA PRO A 30 -13.31 10.72 -1.56
C PRO A 30 -12.03 10.72 -2.43
N ARG A 31 -12.15 11.06 -3.71
CA ARG A 31 -10.99 11.21 -4.60
C ARG A 31 -10.05 12.30 -4.03
N GLN A 32 -8.73 12.14 -4.23
CA GLN A 32 -7.68 13.10 -3.83
C GLN A 32 -7.42 13.32 -2.32
N VAL A 33 -8.00 12.53 -1.41
CA VAL A 33 -7.73 12.67 0.06
C VAL A 33 -6.38 12.10 0.53
N GLY A 34 -5.51 11.66 -0.39
CA GLY A 34 -4.17 11.14 -0.07
C GLY A 34 -4.14 9.69 0.44
N LYS A 35 -5.08 8.84 0.00
CA LYS A 35 -5.11 7.40 0.33
C LYS A 35 -3.83 6.70 -0.10
N THR A 36 -3.40 6.91 -1.35
CA THR A 36 -2.14 6.38 -1.89
C THR A 36 -0.93 6.81 -1.06
N THR A 37 -0.91 8.08 -0.63
CA THR A 37 0.15 8.61 0.24
C THR A 37 0.22 7.85 1.55
N GLY A 38 -0.91 7.59 2.22
CA GLY A 38 -0.89 6.83 3.47
C GLY A 38 -0.57 5.34 3.29
N VAL A 39 -0.96 4.71 2.18
CA VAL A 39 -0.54 3.33 1.88
C VAL A 39 0.98 3.25 1.68
N ARG A 40 1.58 4.23 0.98
CA ARG A 40 3.05 4.37 0.90
C ARG A 40 3.67 4.65 2.28
N GLN A 41 3.00 5.48 3.08
CA GLN A 41 3.10 5.65 4.54
C GLN A 41 3.43 4.32 5.25
N LEU A 42 2.47 3.41 5.12
CA LEU A 42 2.46 2.10 5.74
C LEU A 42 3.56 1.16 5.20
N MET A 43 3.74 1.13 3.88
CA MET A 43 4.75 0.28 3.24
C MET A 43 6.17 0.68 3.67
N ALA A 44 6.45 1.97 3.82
CA ALA A 44 7.74 2.46 4.30
C ALA A 44 8.02 2.12 5.78
N GLN A 45 6.98 1.84 6.57
CA GLN A 45 7.10 1.46 7.99
C GLN A 45 7.32 -0.04 8.19
N GLY A 46 7.09 -0.83 7.14
CA GLY A 46 6.96 -2.28 7.24
C GLY A 46 8.10 -3.05 6.61
N ALA A 47 8.79 -3.87 7.41
CA ALA A 47 9.73 -4.88 6.93
C ALA A 47 9.01 -6.16 6.44
N TRP A 48 7.80 -6.03 5.90
CA TRP A 48 7.01 -7.13 5.35
C TRP A 48 7.08 -7.14 3.82
N PRO A 49 7.10 -8.33 3.19
CA PRO A 49 6.95 -8.43 1.75
C PRO A 49 5.66 -7.75 1.30
N HIS A 50 5.76 -6.77 0.42
CA HIS A 50 4.60 -6.06 -0.12
C HIS A 50 4.78 -5.80 -1.61
N HIS A 51 3.66 -5.79 -2.32
CA HIS A 51 3.60 -5.47 -3.73
C HIS A 51 2.51 -4.41 -3.94
N TYR A 52 2.87 -3.30 -4.57
CA TYR A 52 1.95 -2.20 -4.85
C TYR A 52 1.61 -2.15 -6.33
N ALA A 53 0.32 -2.16 -6.66
CA ALA A 53 -0.21 -1.98 -8.00
C ALA A 53 -1.23 -0.83 -8.01
N ASN A 54 -1.14 0.07 -8.99
CA ASN A 54 -2.09 1.15 -9.20
C ASN A 54 -2.98 0.83 -10.40
N ALA A 55 -4.30 0.74 -10.22
CA ALA A 55 -5.24 0.45 -11.30
C ALA A 55 -5.39 1.60 -12.31
N ASP A 56 -5.11 2.84 -11.89
CA ASP A 56 -5.22 4.02 -12.77
C ASP A 56 -4.02 4.15 -13.71
N ASP A 57 -2.85 3.59 -13.36
CA ASP A 57 -1.65 3.53 -14.22
C ASP A 57 -1.65 2.32 -15.17
N VAL A 58 -2.59 1.37 -15.01
CA VAL A 58 -2.71 0.21 -15.91
C VAL A 58 -3.53 0.59 -17.14
N LEU A 59 -2.94 1.48 -17.94
CA LEU A 59 -3.09 1.49 -19.40
C LEU A 59 -1.96 0.70 -20.06
N VAL A 60 -1.46 -0.35 -19.42
CA VAL A 60 -0.50 -1.28 -20.04
C VAL A 60 -1.26 -2.53 -20.44
N SER A 61 -1.69 -2.52 -21.69
CA SER A 61 -2.38 -3.57 -22.43
C SER A 61 -1.51 -4.81 -22.66
N ASP A 62 -0.80 -5.33 -21.66
CA ASP A 62 -0.07 -6.59 -21.85
C ASP A 62 0.12 -7.43 -20.59
N ARG A 63 0.01 -8.76 -20.78
CA ARG A 63 0.01 -9.80 -19.73
C ARG A 63 1.36 -9.97 -19.01
N ASN A 64 2.35 -9.14 -19.34
CA ASN A 64 3.72 -9.24 -18.86
C ASN A 64 3.94 -8.71 -17.43
N TRP A 65 2.97 -8.03 -16.83
CA TRP A 65 3.09 -7.50 -15.46
C TRP A 65 3.28 -8.60 -14.39
N LEU A 66 2.77 -9.81 -14.65
CA LEU A 66 2.91 -10.96 -13.73
C LEU A 66 4.36 -11.46 -13.62
N PHE A 67 5.17 -11.29 -14.67
CA PHE A 67 6.57 -11.75 -14.70
C PHE A 67 7.56 -10.71 -14.18
N ALA A 68 7.21 -9.42 -14.22
CA ALA A 68 8.12 -8.34 -13.85
C ALA A 68 8.51 -8.33 -12.36
N TYR A 69 7.73 -8.98 -11.49
CA TYR A 69 7.94 -8.95 -10.04
C TYR A 69 8.58 -10.21 -9.47
N SER A 70 8.89 -11.23 -10.28
CA SER A 70 9.47 -12.49 -9.79
C SER A 70 10.99 -12.48 -9.64
N ARG A 71 11.66 -11.31 -9.60
CA ARG A 71 13.12 -11.25 -9.50
C ARG A 71 13.63 -10.17 -8.57
N THR A 72 13.52 -10.40 -7.27
CA THR A 72 14.59 -10.05 -6.33
C THR A 72 14.48 -10.99 -5.13
N TYR A 73 15.41 -11.95 -5.05
CA TYR A 73 15.77 -12.67 -3.82
C TYR A 73 16.83 -11.85 -3.09
#